data_AF-A0A349LM68-F1
#
_entry.id   AF-A0A349LM68-F1
#
_cell.length_a   1.000
_cell.length_b   1.000
_cell.length_c   1.000
_cell.angle_alpha   90.00
_cell.angle_beta   90.00
_cell.angle_gamma   90.00
#
_symmetry.space_group_name_H-M   'P 1'
#
loop_
_entity.id
_entity.type
_entity.pdbx_description
1 polymer ?
#
loop_
_entity_poly.entity_id
_entity_poly.type
_entity_poly.pdbx_seq_one_letter_code
_entity_poly.pdbx_strand_id
1 'polypeptide(L)'
;ARLLSEPLSRVIGQTVVVDNKPGASGNIAYQYVANAKPDGYTLLISYSGYHVGNPALMDKLPWDPIKDFSPIALLTVSTNVIAVHPSVPVNNLKEFIAYAKANPGKLNYASQGNGSVSHIGTEMFKQTTGVDMAHVPYKGSGPVIQ
;
A
#
# COMPACT_ATOMS: atom_id res chain seq x y z
N ALA A 1 -3.75 -12.54 2.49
CA ALA A 1 -4.18 -13.60 1.56
C ALA A 1 -3.77 -14.99 2.04
N ARG A 2 -2.48 -15.36 1.99
CA ARG A 2 -2.01 -16.73 2.36
C ARG A 2 -2.35 -17.16 3.79
N LEU A 3 -2.27 -16.25 4.77
CA LEU A 3 -2.67 -16.56 6.15
C LEU A 3 -4.18 -16.85 6.31
N LEU A 4 -5.01 -16.38 5.36
CA LEU A 4 -6.46 -16.51 5.42
C LEU A 4 -6.99 -17.67 4.58
N SER A 5 -6.24 -18.10 3.56
CA SER A 5 -6.75 -19.10 2.60
C SER A 5 -7.03 -20.44 3.27
N GLU A 6 -6.14 -20.92 4.15
CA GLU A 6 -6.35 -22.19 4.85
C GLU A 6 -7.51 -22.13 5.88
N PRO A 7 -7.56 -21.14 6.80
CA PRO A 7 -8.72 -20.99 7.69
C PRO A 7 -10.05 -20.85 6.93
N LEU A 8 -10.10 -20.03 5.88
CA LEU A 8 -11.31 -19.82 5.09
C LEU A 8 -11.74 -21.12 4.41
N SER A 9 -10.78 -21.84 3.82
CA SER A 9 -11.02 -23.13 3.16
C SER A 9 -11.65 -24.15 4.11
N ARG A 10 -11.19 -24.23 5.36
CA ARG A 10 -11.77 -25.09 6.38
C ARG A 10 -13.21 -24.73 6.73
N VAL A 11 -13.54 -23.43 6.79
CA VAL A 11 -14.88 -22.97 7.15
C VAL A 11 -15.88 -23.19 6.02
N ILE A 12 -15.47 -22.95 4.77
CA ILE A 12 -16.39 -23.04 3.61
C ILE A 12 -16.41 -24.42 2.95
N GLY A 13 -15.50 -25.32 3.33
CA GLY A 13 -15.40 -26.67 2.76
C GLY A 13 -14.91 -26.72 1.30
N GLN A 14 -14.31 -25.63 0.80
CA GLN A 14 -13.79 -25.52 -0.56
C GLN A 14 -12.36 -24.98 -0.56
N THR A 15 -11.57 -25.34 -1.56
CA THR A 15 -10.19 -24.83 -1.71
C THR A 15 -10.20 -23.35 -2.03
N VAL A 16 -9.41 -22.57 -1.30
CA VAL A 16 -9.18 -21.14 -1.57
C VAL A 16 -7.79 -20.96 -2.17
N VAL A 17 -7.73 -20.57 -3.44
CA VAL A 17 -6.48 -20.33 -4.16
C VAL A 17 -6.12 -18.85 -4.11
N VAL A 18 -4.84 -18.54 -3.84
CA VAL A 18 -4.33 -17.16 -3.85
C VAL A 18 -3.66 -16.87 -5.19
N ASP A 19 -4.29 -16.02 -5.99
CA ASP A 19 -3.71 -15.47 -7.23
C ASP A 19 -3.17 -14.05 -7.00
N ASN A 20 -1.89 -13.83 -7.31
CA ASN A 20 -1.24 -12.53 -7.13
C ASN A 20 -1.22 -11.77 -8.46
N LYS A 21 -1.96 -10.65 -8.54
CA LYS A 21 -2.01 -9.77 -9.72
C LYS A 21 -1.38 -8.39 -9.42
N PRO A 22 -0.03 -8.28 -9.36
CA PRO A 22 0.65 -7.03 -9.03
C PRO A 22 0.64 -6.03 -10.20
N GLY A 23 0.83 -4.74 -9.88
CA GLY A 23 1.03 -3.67 -10.87
C GLY A 23 -0.02 -2.55 -10.80
N ALA A 24 0.29 -1.42 -11.44
CA ALA A 24 -0.56 -0.23 -11.51
C ALA A 24 -1.18 0.20 -10.17
N SER A 25 -0.39 0.21 -9.09
CA SER A 25 -0.86 0.51 -7.73
C SER A 25 -2.11 -0.31 -7.34
N GLY A 26 -2.11 -1.59 -7.69
CA GLY A 26 -3.22 -2.51 -7.40
C GLY A 26 -4.34 -2.54 -8.45
N ASN A 27 -4.41 -1.57 -9.37
CA ASN A 27 -5.54 -1.46 -10.31
C ASN A 27 -5.77 -2.70 -11.18
N ILE A 28 -4.71 -3.46 -11.50
CA ILE A 28 -4.85 -4.72 -12.25
C ILE A 28 -5.72 -5.73 -11.48
N ALA A 29 -5.48 -5.89 -10.18
CA ALA A 29 -6.27 -6.79 -9.33
C ALA A 29 -7.70 -6.27 -9.14
N TYR A 30 -7.87 -4.96 -8.92
CA TYR A 30 -9.19 -4.35 -8.77
C TYR A 30 -10.02 -4.51 -10.03
N GLN A 31 -9.48 -4.15 -11.19
CA GLN A 31 -10.18 -4.29 -12.48
C GLN A 31 -10.55 -5.75 -12.78
N TYR A 32 -9.65 -6.69 -12.45
CA TYR A 32 -9.95 -8.11 -12.62
C TYR A 32 -11.15 -8.56 -11.78
N VAL A 33 -11.21 -8.16 -10.50
CA VAL A 33 -12.32 -8.55 -9.61
C VAL A 33 -13.60 -7.79 -9.94
N ALA A 34 -13.53 -6.51 -10.31
CA ALA A 34 -14.68 -5.71 -10.75
C ALA A 34 -15.38 -6.33 -11.98
N ASN A 35 -14.60 -6.93 -12.89
CA ASN A 35 -15.13 -7.59 -14.09
C ASN A 35 -15.51 -9.06 -13.87
N ALA A 36 -15.29 -9.62 -12.68
CA ALA A 36 -15.62 -11.01 -12.39
C ALA A 36 -17.14 -11.18 -12.26
N LYS A 37 -17.62 -12.41 -12.43
CA LYS A 37 -19.03 -12.72 -12.13
C LYS A 37 -19.29 -12.48 -10.63
N PRO A 38 -20.40 -11.84 -10.25
CA PRO A 38 -20.73 -11.58 -8.85
C PRO A 38 -21.34 -12.84 -8.19
N ASP A 39 -20.63 -13.97 -8.28
CA ASP A 39 -21.07 -15.30 -7.80
C ASP A 39 -20.38 -15.75 -6.50
N GLY A 40 -19.51 -14.90 -5.93
CA GLY A 40 -18.82 -15.14 -4.67
C GLY A 40 -17.51 -15.95 -4.79
N TYR A 41 -17.14 -16.43 -5.97
CA TYR A 41 -15.92 -17.24 -6.17
C TYR A 41 -14.66 -16.40 -6.40
N THR A 42 -14.81 -15.11 -6.69
CA THR A 42 -13.69 -14.18 -6.89
C THR A 42 -13.73 -13.09 -5.82
N LEU A 43 -12.73 -13.08 -4.94
CA LEU A 43 -12.62 -12.12 -3.84
C LEU A 43 -11.37 -11.25 -3.99
N LEU A 44 -11.50 -9.98 -3.63
CA LEU A 44 -10.38 -9.03 -3.60
C LEU A 44 -9.84 -8.88 -2.18
N ILE A 45 -8.54 -9.11 -2.00
CA ILE A 45 -7.83 -8.59 -0.82
C ILE A 45 -7.50 -7.13 -1.11
N SER A 46 -8.41 -6.26 -0.66
CA SER A 46 -8.32 -4.81 -0.85
C SER A 46 -7.30 -4.17 0.10
N TYR A 47 -6.56 -3.20 -0.40
CA TYR A 47 -5.71 -2.33 0.41
C TYR A 47 -6.31 -0.93 0.46
N SER A 48 -6.55 -0.41 1.66
CA SER A 48 -7.25 0.87 1.86
C SER A 48 -6.61 2.04 1.11
N GLY A 49 -5.27 2.09 1.06
CA GLY A 49 -4.54 3.11 0.32
C GLY A 49 -4.87 3.14 -1.17
N TYR A 50 -5.03 1.97 -1.80
CA TYR A 50 -5.38 1.90 -3.22
C TYR A 50 -6.88 2.10 -3.44
N HIS A 51 -7.73 1.50 -2.59
CA HIS A 51 -9.19 1.63 -2.72
C HIS A 51 -9.66 3.09 -2.62
N VAL A 52 -9.07 3.87 -1.71
CA VAL A 52 -9.44 5.29 -1.49
C VAL A 52 -8.53 6.24 -2.26
N GLY A 53 -7.22 5.95 -2.30
CA GLY A 53 -6.23 6.85 -2.87
C GLY A 53 -6.25 6.86 -4.39
N ASN A 54 -6.38 5.71 -5.07
CA ASN A 54 -6.35 5.70 -6.53
C ASN A 54 -7.46 6.57 -7.14
N PRO A 55 -8.74 6.50 -6.70
CA PRO A 55 -9.80 7.41 -7.16
C PRO A 55 -9.49 8.90 -7.05
N ALA A 56 -8.70 9.32 -6.07
CA ALA A 56 -8.29 10.71 -5.90
C ALA A 56 -7.03 11.08 -6.70
N LEU A 57 -6.22 10.09 -7.08
CA LEU A 57 -4.89 10.29 -7.68
C LEU A 57 -4.85 10.01 -9.19
N MET A 58 -5.90 9.45 -9.78
CA MET A 58 -5.91 9.03 -11.18
C MET A 58 -7.14 9.56 -11.90
N ASP A 59 -6.92 10.30 -12.99
CA ASP A 59 -8.00 10.91 -13.78
C ASP A 59 -8.94 9.88 -14.41
N LYS A 60 -8.42 8.68 -14.72
CA LYS A 60 -9.18 7.59 -15.32
C LYS A 60 -8.88 6.29 -14.60
N LEU A 61 -9.92 5.74 -13.97
CA LEU A 61 -9.88 4.43 -13.35
C LEU A 61 -10.74 3.43 -14.11
N PRO A 62 -10.28 2.18 -14.22
CA PRO A 62 -11.03 1.12 -14.88
C PRO A 62 -12.02 0.40 -13.94
N TRP A 63 -12.31 0.95 -12.77
CA TRP A 63 -13.25 0.44 -11.78
C TRP A 63 -13.81 1.58 -10.92
N ASP A 64 -15.02 1.42 -10.39
CA ASP A 64 -15.69 2.35 -9.48
C ASP A 64 -15.58 1.83 -8.03
N PRO A 65 -15.00 2.60 -7.09
CA PRO A 65 -14.80 2.15 -5.70
C PRO A 65 -16.10 1.79 -4.97
N ILE A 66 -17.24 2.38 -5.36
CA ILE A 66 -18.51 2.25 -4.66
C ILE A 66 -19.43 1.26 -5.38
N LYS A 67 -19.48 1.29 -6.72
CA LYS A 67 -20.43 0.47 -7.49
C LYS A 67 -19.94 -0.94 -7.76
N ASP A 68 -18.63 -1.12 -7.94
CA ASP A 68 -18.09 -2.40 -8.42
C ASP A 68 -17.69 -3.34 -7.28
N PHE A 69 -17.77 -2.90 -6.02
CA PHE A 69 -17.33 -3.67 -4.86
C PHE A 69 -18.33 -3.64 -3.71
N SER A 70 -18.53 -4.79 -3.09
CA SER A 70 -19.25 -4.92 -1.82
C SER A 70 -18.26 -5.28 -0.70
N PRO A 71 -18.20 -4.51 0.40
CA PRO A 71 -17.29 -4.80 1.50
C PRO A 71 -17.73 -6.05 2.27
N ILE A 72 -16.79 -6.94 2.57
CA ILE A 72 -17.05 -8.19 3.32
C ILE A 72 -16.58 -8.07 4.77
N ALA A 73 -15.28 -7.81 4.96
CA ALA A 73 -14.69 -7.72 6.30
C ALA A 73 -13.38 -6.94 6.30
N LEU A 74 -13.06 -6.30 7.44
CA LEU A 74 -11.73 -5.78 7.73
C LEU A 74 -10.84 -6.93 8.22
N LEU A 75 -9.77 -7.22 7.48
CA LEU A 75 -8.91 -8.36 7.77
C LEU A 75 -7.82 -8.03 8.78
N THR A 76 -7.15 -6.89 8.60
CA THR A 76 -6.02 -6.46 9.44
C THR A 76 -5.91 -4.95 9.43
N VAL A 77 -5.42 -4.38 10.53
CA VAL A 77 -4.93 -3.01 10.60
C VAL A 77 -3.42 -3.06 10.80
N SER A 78 -2.67 -2.30 10.00
CA SER A 78 -1.21 -2.22 10.12
C SER A 78 -0.82 -0.78 10.36
N THR A 79 0.04 -0.55 11.35
CA THR A 79 0.66 0.75 11.59
C THR A 79 1.86 0.93 10.66
N ASN A 80 2.04 2.15 10.16
CA ASN A 80 3.27 2.51 9.45
C ASN A 80 4.35 2.86 10.47
N VAL A 81 5.58 2.50 10.15
CA VAL A 81 6.77 2.85 10.93
C VAL A 81 7.75 3.62 10.06
N ILE A 82 8.50 4.53 10.68
CA ILE A 82 9.65 5.19 10.04
C ILE A 82 10.88 4.39 10.46
N ALA A 83 11.59 3.87 9.47
CA ALA A 83 12.88 3.21 9.65
C ALA A 83 13.92 3.93 8.79
N VAL A 84 15.15 3.97 9.30
CA VAL A 84 16.30 4.56 8.60
C VAL A 84 17.39 3.51 8.45
N HIS A 85 18.17 3.61 7.38
CA HIS A 85 19.35 2.76 7.22
C HIS A 85 20.39 3.08 8.32
N PRO A 86 21.12 2.08 8.87
CA PRO A 86 22.09 2.31 9.95
C PRO A 86 23.20 3.33 9.65
N SER A 87 23.44 3.65 8.37
CA SER A 87 24.40 4.69 7.98
C SER A 87 23.88 6.13 8.20
N VAL A 88 22.59 6.31 8.49
CA VAL A 88 22.03 7.62 8.82
C VAL A 88 22.23 7.83 10.33
N PRO A 89 23.02 8.84 10.76
CA PRO A 89 23.48 8.97 12.14
C PRO A 89 22.41 9.61 13.04
N VAL A 90 21.28 8.93 13.22
CA VAL A 90 20.13 9.42 14.01
C VAL A 90 19.52 8.27 14.81
N ASN A 91 19.10 8.55 16.04
CA ASN A 91 18.58 7.54 16.97
C ASN A 91 17.12 7.76 17.34
N ASN A 92 16.52 8.86 16.88
CA ASN A 92 15.13 9.18 17.12
C ASN A 92 14.57 10.09 16.02
N LEU A 93 13.25 10.30 16.04
CA LEU A 93 12.55 11.08 15.03
C LEU A 93 12.98 12.56 15.02
N LYS A 94 13.29 13.14 16.19
CA LYS A 94 13.72 14.54 16.29
C LYS A 94 15.07 14.75 15.61
N GLU A 95 16.02 13.86 15.87
CA GLU A 95 17.33 13.83 15.21
C GLU A 95 17.19 13.60 13.71
N PHE A 96 16.31 12.68 13.29
CA PHE A 96 16.02 12.44 11.88
C PHE A 96 15.52 13.70 11.17
N ILE A 97 14.53 14.41 11.74
CA ILE A 97 14.01 15.66 11.16
C ILE A 97 15.12 16.70 11.06
N ALA A 98 15.91 16.88 12.11
CA ALA A 98 17.02 17.84 12.10
C ALA A 98 18.07 17.49 11.04
N TYR A 99 18.46 16.22 10.96
CA TYR A 99 19.41 15.72 9.98
C TYR A 99 18.92 15.91 8.54
N ALA A 100 17.65 15.56 8.27
CA ALA A 100 17.04 15.68 6.95
C ALA A 100 16.92 17.16 6.51
N LYS A 101 16.57 18.06 7.42
CA LYS A 101 16.56 19.52 7.15
C LYS A 101 17.94 20.07 6.82
N ALA A 102 18.98 19.59 7.50
CA ALA A 102 20.36 20.00 7.23
C ALA A 102 20.92 19.42 5.91
N ASN A 103 20.24 18.42 5.33
CA ASN A 103 20.68 17.69 4.14
C ASN A 103 19.56 17.58 3.09
N PRO A 104 18.99 18.70 2.61
CA PRO A 104 17.86 18.68 1.69
C PRO A 104 18.20 17.94 0.40
N GLY A 105 17.29 17.06 -0.05
CA GLY A 105 17.43 16.30 -1.30
C GLY A 105 18.49 15.20 -1.28
N LYS A 106 19.24 15.01 -0.19
CA LYS A 106 20.27 13.95 -0.07
C LYS A 106 19.71 12.60 0.37
N LEU A 107 18.53 12.60 0.98
CA LEU A 107 17.88 11.39 1.45
C LEU A 107 16.86 10.91 0.43
N ASN A 108 16.88 9.59 0.20
CA ASN A 108 15.82 8.90 -0.51
C ASN A 108 14.92 8.20 0.51
N TYR A 109 13.63 8.06 0.20
CA TYR A 109 12.73 7.18 0.93
C TYR A 109 12.02 6.22 -0.03
N ALA A 110 11.79 5.00 0.45
CA ALA A 110 11.12 3.97 -0.30
C ALA A 110 9.63 3.89 0.08
N SER A 111 8.77 3.56 -0.88
CA SER A 111 7.36 3.23 -0.61
C SER A 111 6.94 1.94 -1.33
N GLN A 112 5.77 1.44 -0.98
CA GLN A 112 5.15 0.27 -1.63
C GLN A 112 4.63 0.57 -3.05
N GLY A 113 4.80 1.80 -3.54
CA GLY A 113 4.33 2.29 -4.83
C GLY A 113 3.72 3.69 -4.76
N ASN A 114 3.40 4.25 -5.91
CA ASN A 114 2.70 5.54 -5.99
C ASN A 114 1.28 5.41 -5.42
N GLY A 115 0.85 6.37 -4.58
CA GLY A 115 -0.46 6.32 -3.91
C GLY A 115 -0.57 5.34 -2.72
N SER A 116 0.48 4.62 -2.34
CA SER A 116 0.43 3.79 -1.12
C SER A 116 0.28 4.64 0.14
N VAL A 117 -0.21 4.06 1.25
CA VAL A 117 -0.30 4.80 2.53
C VAL A 117 1.08 5.25 3.00
N SER A 118 2.14 4.47 2.74
CA SER A 118 3.51 4.90 3.05
C SER A 118 3.98 6.07 2.19
N HIS A 119 3.61 6.13 0.91
CA HIS A 119 3.93 7.29 0.07
C HIS A 119 3.19 8.54 0.56
N ILE A 120 1.86 8.47 0.69
CA ILE A 120 1.04 9.61 1.12
C ILE A 120 1.46 10.07 2.52
N GLY A 121 1.71 9.13 3.43
CA GLY A 121 2.17 9.42 4.79
C GLY A 121 3.52 10.15 4.81
N THR A 122 4.48 9.75 3.97
CA THR A 122 5.77 10.44 3.89
C THR A 122 5.65 11.81 3.23
N GLU A 123 4.80 11.99 2.22
CA GLU A 123 4.54 13.32 1.65
C GLU A 123 3.88 14.26 2.66
N MET A 124 2.91 13.77 3.44
CA MET A 124 2.33 14.53 4.55
C MET A 124 3.38 14.88 5.61
N PHE A 125 4.28 13.95 5.93
CA PHE A 125 5.42 14.18 6.83
C PHE A 125 6.37 15.26 6.30
N LYS A 126 6.72 15.21 5.00
CA LYS A 126 7.54 16.24 4.33
C LYS A 126 6.90 17.62 4.43
N GLN A 127 5.62 17.73 4.10
CA GLN A 127 4.88 19.01 4.19
C GLN A 127 4.81 19.54 5.63
N THR A 128 4.58 18.66 6.61
CA THR A 128 4.41 19.05 8.02
C THR A 128 5.73 19.48 8.64
N THR A 129 6.81 18.79 8.31
CA THR A 129 8.12 19.01 8.93
C THR A 129 8.98 19.97 8.13
N GLY A 130 8.75 20.13 6.83
CA GLY A 130 9.60 20.90 5.92
C GLY A 130 10.90 20.18 5.53
N VAL A 131 10.94 18.85 5.62
CA VAL A 131 12.09 18.07 5.10
C VAL A 131 11.95 17.82 3.61
N ASP A 132 13.08 17.72 2.92
CA ASP A 132 13.15 17.40 1.50
C ASP A 132 13.84 16.05 1.27
N MET A 133 13.10 15.10 0.71
CA MET A 133 13.54 13.72 0.45
C MET A 133 12.95 13.24 -0.88
N ALA A 134 13.77 12.55 -1.66
CA ALA A 134 13.36 12.00 -2.96
C ALA A 134 12.65 10.65 -2.80
N HIS A 135 11.54 10.49 -3.51
CA HIS A 135 10.72 9.28 -3.48
C HIS A 135 11.25 8.22 -4.44
N VAL A 136 11.40 6.99 -3.94
CA VAL A 136 11.74 5.79 -4.75
C VAL A 136 10.59 4.76 -4.62
N PRO A 137 9.71 4.64 -5.63
CA PRO A 137 8.59 3.70 -5.58
C PRO A 137 9.00 2.26 -5.93
N TYR A 138 8.57 1.31 -5.11
CA TYR A 138 8.75 -0.13 -5.37
C TYR A 138 7.42 -0.82 -5.73
N LYS A 139 7.48 -2.06 -6.24
CA LYS A 139 6.31 -2.88 -6.59
C LYS A 139 5.78 -3.68 -5.39
N GLY A 140 5.42 -2.99 -4.30
CA GLY A 140 4.95 -3.60 -3.05
C GLY A 140 5.99 -3.57 -1.91
N SER A 141 5.64 -4.11 -0.73
CA SER A 141 6.46 -4.02 0.49
C SER A 141 7.69 -4.93 0.52
N GLY A 142 7.64 -6.11 -0.11
CA GLY A 142 8.77 -7.05 -0.11
C GLY A 142 10.08 -6.40 -0.58
N PRO A 143 10.10 -5.77 -1.77
CA PRO A 143 11.29 -5.09 -2.28
C PRO A 143 11.73 -3.84 -1.51
N VAL A 144 10.91 -3.30 -0.59
CA VAL A 144 11.26 -2.09 0.20
C VAL A 144 12.22 -2.41 1.34
N ILE A 145 12.18 -3.65 1.85
CA ILE A 145 12.92 -4.08 3.06
C ILE A 145 14.13 -4.98 2.70
N GLN A 146 14.19 -5.49 1.47
CA GLN A 146 15.32 -6.29 0.98
C GLN A 146 16.51 -5.41 0.61
#